data_AF-A0A3E1D6M0-F1
#
_entry.id   AF-A0A3E1D6M0-F1
#
_cell.length_a   1.000
_cell.length_b   1.000
_cell.length_c   1.000
_cell.angle_alpha   90.00
_cell.angle_beta   90.00
_cell.angle_gamma   90.00
#
_symmetry.space_group_name_H-M   'P 1'
#
loop_
_entity.id
_entity.type
_entity.pdbx_description
1 polymer ?
#
loop_
_entity_poly.entity_id
_entity_poly.type
_entity_poly.pdbx_seq_one_letter_code
_entity_poly.pdbx_strand_id
1 'polypeptide(L)'
;MNKKRPIHLDLRLIKLPLPGFVSILHRVSGLLLFLALPLFLRMLQCSLFSIETYTQLAVTLRHPLSKLILISLLWAFLHHFCAGIRYLAIDMDVGVDLAQARASSKWVLFVSIGLTLLIGAWLW
;
A
#
# COMPACT_ATOMS: atom_id res chain seq x y z
N MET A 1 16.39 -42.69 -11.63
CA MET A 1 15.56 -41.46 -11.77
C MET A 1 15.01 -41.08 -10.41
N ASN A 2 15.37 -39.90 -9.90
CA ASN A 2 14.95 -39.44 -8.57
C ASN A 2 13.46 -39.08 -8.59
N LYS A 3 12.59 -39.84 -7.90
CA LYS A 3 11.14 -39.58 -7.85
C LYS A 3 10.89 -38.27 -7.07
N LYS A 4 10.55 -37.20 -7.79
CA LYS A 4 10.19 -35.91 -7.18
C LYS A 4 8.87 -36.08 -6.43
N ARG A 5 8.85 -35.78 -5.13
CA ARG A 5 7.66 -35.89 -4.29
C ARG A 5 6.64 -34.81 -4.69
N PRO A 6 5.32 -35.11 -4.65
CA PRO A 6 4.29 -34.12 -4.90
C PRO A 6 4.30 -33.05 -3.80
N ILE A 7 4.04 -31.80 -4.18
CA ILE A 7 3.98 -30.63 -3.28
C ILE A 7 2.53 -30.11 -3.29
N HIS A 8 1.95 -29.91 -2.11
CA HIS A 8 0.62 -29.35 -1.97
C HIS A 8 0.69 -27.80 -1.91
N LEU A 9 0.67 -27.15 -3.07
CA LEU A 9 0.74 -25.68 -3.22
C LEU A 9 -0.40 -25.14 -4.10
N ASP A 10 -1.60 -25.70 -3.97
CA ASP A 10 -2.78 -25.08 -4.58
C ASP A 10 -3.29 -23.97 -3.65
N LEU A 11 -3.00 -22.71 -4.00
CA LEU A 11 -3.39 -21.53 -3.23
C LEU A 11 -4.91 -21.35 -3.14
N ARG A 12 -5.69 -21.98 -4.03
CA ARG A 12 -7.16 -21.93 -4.00
C ARG A 12 -7.73 -22.78 -2.85
N LEU A 13 -7.00 -23.81 -2.43
CA LEU A 13 -7.38 -24.70 -1.34
C LEU A 13 -6.90 -24.17 0.03
N ILE A 14 -5.88 -23.31 0.06
CA ILE A 14 -5.28 -22.80 1.28
C ILE A 14 -6.05 -21.55 1.76
N LYS A 15 -6.64 -21.62 2.95
CA LYS A 15 -7.35 -20.49 3.58
C LYS A 15 -6.38 -19.59 4.33
N LEU A 16 -6.05 -18.46 3.73
CA LEU A 16 -5.16 -17.47 4.35
C LEU A 16 -5.90 -16.66 5.43
N PRO A 17 -5.37 -16.51 6.65
CA PRO A 17 -5.96 -15.65 7.66
C PRO A 17 -5.68 -14.17 7.34
N LEU A 18 -6.44 -13.26 7.95
CA LEU A 18 -6.31 -11.81 7.72
C LEU A 18 -4.87 -11.25 7.83
N PRO A 19 -4.04 -11.64 8.84
CA PRO A 19 -2.65 -11.18 8.91
C PRO A 19 -1.81 -11.58 7.69
N GLY A 20 -2.14 -12.71 7.05
CA GLY A 20 -1.51 -13.14 5.80
C GLY A 20 -1.85 -12.22 4.64
N PHE A 21 -3.11 -11.81 4.51
CA PHE A 21 -3.50 -10.81 3.50
C PHE A 21 -2.82 -9.46 3.73
N VAL A 22 -2.79 -8.96 4.98
CA VAL A 22 -2.09 -7.71 5.31
C VAL A 22 -0.61 -7.78 4.92
N SER A 23 0.03 -8.93 5.11
CA SER A 23 1.43 -9.16 4.70
C SER A 23 1.62 -9.11 3.18
N ILE A 24 0.78 -9.79 2.42
CA ILE A 24 0.84 -9.73 0.95
C ILE A 24 0.61 -8.29 0.47
N LEU A 25 -0.40 -7.61 1.01
CA LEU A 25 -0.69 -6.23 0.65
C LEU A 25 0.45 -5.27 1.04
N HIS A 26 1.13 -5.48 2.17
CA HIS A 26 2.29 -4.68 2.55
C HIS A 26 3.45 -4.84 1.54
N ARG A 27 3.70 -6.06 1.06
CA ARG A 27 4.71 -6.33 0.03
C ARG A 27 4.35 -5.71 -1.32
N VAL A 28 3.11 -5.91 -1.77
CA VAL A 28 2.62 -5.38 -3.05
C VAL A 28 2.60 -3.85 -3.04
N SER A 29 2.14 -3.23 -1.95
CA SER A 29 2.18 -1.77 -1.80
C SER A 29 3.61 -1.23 -1.80
N GLY A 30 4.56 -1.90 -1.13
CA GLY A 30 5.97 -1.51 -1.17
C GLY A 30 6.56 -1.53 -2.58
N LEU A 31 6.28 -2.59 -3.35
CA LEU A 31 6.69 -2.68 -4.75
C LEU A 31 6.05 -1.57 -5.61
N LEU A 32 4.75 -1.34 -5.45
CA LEU A 32 4.03 -0.31 -6.19
C LEU A 32 4.61 1.08 -5.91
N LEU A 33 4.89 1.41 -4.65
CA LEU A 33 5.47 2.68 -4.26
C LEU A 33 6.88 2.85 -4.80
N PHE A 34 7.71 1.80 -4.72
CA PHE A 34 9.05 1.81 -5.30
C PHE A 34 9.02 2.10 -6.79
N LEU A 35 8.15 1.42 -7.55
CA LEU A 35 7.97 1.66 -8.99
C LEU A 35 7.38 3.04 -9.30
N ALA A 36 6.64 3.64 -8.36
CA ALA A 36 6.09 4.99 -8.49
C ALA A 36 7.10 6.11 -8.18
N LEU A 37 8.27 5.81 -7.60
CA LEU A 37 9.27 6.83 -7.25
C LEU A 37 9.69 7.71 -8.44
N PRO A 38 10.02 7.19 -9.64
CA PRO A 38 10.38 8.03 -10.78
C PRO A 38 9.23 8.96 -11.19
N LEU A 39 7.98 8.50 -11.09
CA LEU A 39 6.81 9.33 -11.35
C LEU A 39 6.71 10.47 -10.33
N PHE A 40 6.85 10.18 -9.03
CA PHE A 40 6.83 11.21 -7.99
C PHE A 40 7.96 12.23 -8.13
N LEU A 41 9.17 11.79 -8.46
CA LEU A 41 10.30 12.69 -8.71
C LEU A 41 10.03 13.60 -9.92
N ARG A 42 9.45 13.06 -11.00
CA ARG A 42 9.05 13.87 -12.16
C ARG A 42 7.97 14.89 -11.81
N MET A 43 6.96 14.48 -11.03
CA MET A 43 5.92 15.40 -10.57
C MET A 43 6.50 16.51 -9.69
N LEU A 44 7.40 16.16 -8.76
CA LEU A 44 8.09 17.13 -7.91
C LEU A 44 8.91 18.11 -8.77
N GLN A 45 9.68 17.61 -9.75
CA GLN A 45 10.42 18.46 -10.67
C GLN A 45 9.50 19.42 -11.44
N CYS A 46 8.42 18.92 -12.05
CA CYS A 46 7.45 19.78 -12.75
C CYS A 46 6.78 20.79 -11.83
N SER A 47 6.62 20.49 -10.54
CA SER A 47 6.03 21.42 -9.57
C SER A 47 6.95 22.59 -9.21
N LEU A 48 8.26 22.43 -9.37
CA LEU A 48 9.28 23.39 -8.93
C LEU A 48 9.97 24.13 -10.09
N PHE A 49 9.93 23.58 -11.30
CA PHE A 49 10.77 24.06 -12.41
C PHE A 49 10.32 25.39 -13.01
N SER A 50 9.03 25.53 -13.34
CA SER A 50 8.48 26.76 -13.91
C SER A 50 6.96 26.86 -13.76
N ILE A 51 6.38 28.03 -14.01
CA ILE A 51 4.92 28.22 -13.97
C ILE A 51 4.20 27.39 -15.04
N GLU A 52 4.79 27.22 -16.22
CA GLU A 52 4.24 26.44 -17.32
C GLU A 52 4.18 24.95 -16.94
N THR A 53 5.28 24.40 -16.42
CA THR A 53 5.37 23.00 -16.02
C THR A 53 4.45 22.69 -14.82
N TYR A 54 4.35 23.60 -13.86
CA TYR A 54 3.38 23.50 -12.77
C TYR A 54 1.94 23.49 -13.29
N THR A 55 1.61 24.40 -14.20
CA THR A 55 0.25 24.52 -14.76
C THR A 55 -0.14 23.26 -15.53
N GLN A 56 0.77 22.70 -16.33
CA GLN A 56 0.56 21.43 -17.04
C GLN A 56 0.34 20.26 -16.07
N LEU A 57 1.14 20.17 -15.01
CA LEU A 57 0.96 19.17 -13.96
C LEU A 57 -0.42 19.34 -13.28
N ALA A 58 -0.79 20.56 -12.90
CA ALA A 58 -2.07 20.85 -12.26
C ALA A 58 -3.28 20.52 -13.15
N VAL A 59 -3.20 20.72 -14.47
CA VAL A 59 -4.22 20.27 -15.42
C VAL A 59 -4.28 18.74 -15.46
N THR A 60 -3.13 18.07 -15.52
CA THR A 60 -3.04 16.60 -15.56
C THR A 60 -3.63 15.96 -14.30
N LEU A 61 -3.35 16.52 -13.13
CA LEU A 61 -3.84 16.01 -11.84
C LEU A 61 -5.33 16.30 -11.59
N ARG A 62 -5.91 17.28 -12.29
CA ARG A 62 -7.37 17.52 -12.26
C ARG A 62 -8.15 16.44 -13.01
N HIS A 63 -7.52 15.70 -13.91
CA HIS A 63 -8.18 14.63 -14.65
C HIS A 63 -8.63 13.49 -13.70
N PRO A 64 -9.88 13.01 -13.78
CA PRO A 64 -10.40 11.98 -12.87
C PRO A 64 -9.55 10.72 -12.80
N LEU A 65 -9.03 10.23 -13.93
CA LEU A 65 -8.15 9.05 -13.95
C LEU A 65 -6.85 9.29 -13.18
N SER A 66 -6.27 10.50 -13.26
CA SER A 66 -5.08 10.85 -12.48
C SER A 66 -5.39 10.89 -10.99
N LYS A 67 -6.56 11.42 -10.59
CA LYS A 67 -7.02 11.38 -9.20
C LYS A 67 -7.20 9.95 -8.69
N LEU A 68 -7.77 9.04 -9.49
CA LEU A 68 -7.91 7.62 -9.12
C LEU A 68 -6.56 6.93 -8.93
N ILE A 69 -5.59 7.20 -9.80
CA ILE A 69 -4.21 6.72 -9.64
C ILE A 69 -3.59 7.27 -8.35
N LEU A 70 -3.73 8.57 -8.10
CA LEU A 70 -3.23 9.20 -6.88
C LEU A 70 -3.87 8.63 -5.61
N ILE A 71 -5.18 8.38 -5.59
CA ILE A 71 -5.87 7.75 -4.44
C ILE A 71 -5.37 6.32 -4.24
N SER A 72 -5.11 5.58 -5.32
CA SER A 72 -4.57 4.22 -5.24
C SER A 72 -3.15 4.21 -4.66
N LEU A 73 -2.29 5.15 -5.09
CA LEU A 73 -0.94 5.34 -4.57
C LEU A 73 -0.95 5.84 -3.11
N LEU A 74 -1.89 6.72 -2.77
CA LEU A 74 -2.12 7.20 -1.41
C LEU A 74 -2.52 6.05 -0.49
N TRP A 75 -3.47 5.21 -0.91
CA TRP A 75 -3.84 4.02 -0.14
C TRP A 75 -2.65 3.06 0.01
N ALA A 76 -1.89 2.82 -1.06
CA ALA A 76 -0.71 1.98 -1.00
C ALA A 76 0.30 2.52 0.02
N PHE A 77 0.56 3.82 0.04
CA PHE A 77 1.42 4.48 1.03
C PHE A 77 0.88 4.30 2.45
N LEU A 78 -0.39 4.62 2.70
CA LEU A 78 -0.99 4.55 4.04
C LEU A 78 -1.09 3.13 4.57
N HIS A 79 -1.47 2.16 3.72
CA HIS A 79 -1.46 0.74 4.08
C HIS A 79 -0.04 0.26 4.37
N HIS A 80 0.93 0.58 3.50
CA HIS A 80 2.33 0.18 3.68
C HIS A 80 2.91 0.74 4.99
N PHE A 81 2.65 2.01 5.27
CA PHE A 81 3.08 2.70 6.49
C PHE A 81 2.45 2.11 7.75
N CYS A 82 1.12 1.96 7.79
CA CYS A 82 0.43 1.40 8.95
C CYS A 82 0.84 -0.06 9.20
N ALA A 83 0.96 -0.87 8.14
CA ALA A 83 1.45 -2.23 8.25
C ALA A 83 2.92 -2.28 8.69
N GLY A 84 3.75 -1.35 8.21
CA GLY A 84 5.15 -1.22 8.60
C GLY A 84 5.30 -0.94 10.10
N ILE A 85 4.51 -0.02 10.66
CA ILE A 85 4.48 0.22 12.12
C ILE A 85 4.10 -1.05 12.86
N ARG A 86 3.08 -1.79 12.39
CA ARG A 86 2.70 -3.09 12.97
C ARG A 86 3.86 -4.09 12.91
N TYR A 87 4.62 -4.16 11.82
CA TYR A 87 5.77 -5.06 11.72
C TYR A 87 6.90 -4.67 12.66
N LEU A 88 7.23 -3.38 12.76
CA LEU A 88 8.21 -2.89 13.73
C LEU A 88 7.79 -3.22 15.18
N ALA A 89 6.50 -3.12 15.51
CA ALA A 89 6.00 -3.52 16.82
C ALA A 89 6.17 -5.03 17.06
N ILE A 90 5.88 -5.87 16.06
CA ILE A 90 6.10 -7.33 16.14
C ILE A 90 7.59 -7.66 16.28
N ASP A 91 8.47 -6.94 15.59
CA ASP A 91 9.93 -7.10 15.71
C ASP A 91 10.44 -6.76 17.12
N MET A 92 9.68 -5.96 17.88
CA MET A 92 9.90 -5.66 19.29
C MET A 92 9.14 -6.60 20.25
N ASP A 93 8.62 -7.72 19.75
CA ASP A 93 7.82 -8.70 20.49
C ASP A 93 6.46 -8.18 21.01
N VAL A 94 5.96 -7.08 20.43
CA VAL A 94 4.65 -6.49 20.76
C VAL A 94 3.59 -6.94 19.75
N GLY A 95 2.51 -7.58 20.22
CA GLY A 95 1.39 -7.97 19.35
C GLY A 95 1.53 -9.35 18.69
N VAL A 96 2.42 -10.21 19.20
CA VAL A 96 2.79 -11.52 18.62
C VAL A 96 1.73 -12.60 18.83
N ASP A 97 0.92 -12.49 19.90
CA ASP A 97 -0.15 -13.45 20.17
C ASP A 97 -1.20 -13.47 19.05
N LEU A 98 -1.76 -14.65 18.77
CA LEU A 98 -2.69 -14.84 17.65
C LEU A 98 -3.88 -13.87 17.67
N ALA A 99 -4.45 -13.61 18.85
CA ALA A 99 -5.57 -12.68 19.00
C ALA A 99 -5.15 -11.24 18.69
N GLN A 100 -3.99 -10.81 19.20
CA GLN A 100 -3.43 -9.48 18.97
C GLN A 100 -2.99 -9.30 17.52
N ALA A 101 -2.37 -10.30 16.89
CA ALA A 101 -1.99 -10.30 15.49
C ALA A 101 -3.20 -10.14 14.55
N ARG A 102 -4.33 -10.79 14.88
CA ARG A 102 -5.61 -10.63 14.15
C ARG A 102 -6.24 -9.28 14.39
N ALA A 103 -6.22 -8.77 15.62
CA ALA A 103 -6.77 -7.46 15.95
C ALA A 103 -5.99 -6.33 15.28
N SER A 104 -4.66 -6.33 15.40
CA SER A 104 -3.77 -5.35 14.76
C SER A 104 -3.92 -5.34 13.24
N SER A 105 -4.11 -6.50 12.60
CA SER A 105 -4.38 -6.59 11.16
C SER A 105 -5.69 -5.90 10.75
N LYS A 106 -6.74 -6.00 11.57
CA LYS A 106 -7.99 -5.26 11.36
C LYS A 106 -7.78 -3.75 11.50
N TRP A 107 -7.03 -3.33 12.51
CA TRP A 107 -6.71 -1.91 12.73
C TRP A 107 -5.90 -1.31 11.58
N VAL A 108 -4.91 -2.02 11.04
CA VAL A 108 -4.15 -1.57 9.85
C VAL A 108 -5.09 -1.24 8.69
N LEU A 109 -6.03 -2.13 8.37
CA LEU A 109 -6.99 -1.91 7.29
C LEU A 109 -7.96 -0.77 7.61
N PHE A 110 -8.51 -0.74 8.82
CA PHE A 110 -9.47 0.29 9.23
C PHE A 110 -8.84 1.69 9.18
N VAL A 111 -7.66 1.86 9.77
CA VAL A 111 -6.95 3.15 9.81
C VAL A 111 -6.49 3.55 8.42
N SER A 112 -5.86 2.65 7.65
CA SER A 112 -5.38 3.01 6.30
C SER A 112 -6.52 3.40 5.36
N ILE A 113 -7.64 2.66 5.37
CA ILE A 113 -8.82 3.00 4.56
C ILE A 113 -9.44 4.31 5.05
N GLY A 114 -9.61 4.49 6.37
CA GLY A 114 -10.15 5.72 6.94
C GLY A 114 -9.33 6.95 6.54
N LEU A 115 -8.01 6.90 6.68
CA LEU A 115 -7.10 7.96 6.25
C LEU A 115 -7.15 8.19 4.74
N THR A 116 -7.25 7.13 3.94
CA THR A 116 -7.37 7.23 2.47
C THR A 116 -8.65 7.95 2.09
N LEU A 117 -9.78 7.65 2.73
CA LEU A 117 -11.06 8.31 2.45
C LEU A 117 -11.02 9.79 2.85
N LEU A 118 -10.44 10.11 4.01
CA LEU A 118 -10.33 11.50 4.48
C LEU A 118 -9.46 12.35 3.55
N ILE A 119 -8.25 11.88 3.22
CA ILE A 119 -7.33 12.61 2.35
C ILE A 119 -7.80 12.57 0.88
N GLY A 120 -8.37 11.45 0.45
CA GLY A 120 -8.92 11.27 -0.89
C GLY A 120 -10.13 12.17 -1.16
N ALA A 121 -10.97 12.42 -0.14
CA ALA A 121 -12.05 13.40 -0.23
C ALA A 121 -11.53 14.84 -0.39
N TRP A 122 -10.41 15.17 0.25
CA TRP A 122 -9.76 16.48 0.08
C TRP A 122 -9.10 16.65 -1.30
N LEU A 123 -8.63 15.55 -1.90
CA LEU A 123 -8.03 15.55 -3.25
C LEU A 123 -9.08 15.76 -4.37
N TRP A 124 -10.36 15.50 -4.07
CA TRP A 124 -11.45 15.62 -5.03
C TRP A 124 -12.05 17.02 -5.07
#